data_AF-A0A2G9UZ48-F1
#
_entry.id   AF-A0A2G9UZ48-F1
#
_cell.length_a   1.000
_cell.length_b   1.000
_cell.length_c   1.000
_cell.angle_alpha   90.00
_cell.angle_beta   90.00
_cell.angle_gamma   90.00
#
_symmetry.space_group_name_H-M   'P 1'
#
loop_
_entity.id
_entity.type
_entity.pdbx_description
1 polymer ?
#
loop_
_entity_poly.entity_id
_entity_poly.type
_entity_poly.pdbx_seq_one_letter_code
_entity_poly.pdbx_strand_id
1 'polypeptide(L)'
;MLAAHELGMATSGEYVFINIDVSTGSHAEKPWVRANETNQEENEKAKEAYRALKTISLRRSDLEEYKNFEKRVKIRAEEKYDYSRITGKEYEMNNFISAFYDAVLLYAIALNETIAAGMDPRNGHNITSKMWGRTFDGITGNVSIDANGDRYSDYSLLDLDPAVDKFVEVAYYSGASNELKKVTDFHWIGGKPPRDSPICGYDNSKCPKGYPLHVYLLAASAGLILLLTLLFVFFWRKSCSTSAALVLVSCERDVLHRCTYFCMTCIY
;
A
#
# COMPACT_ATOMS: atom_id res chain seq x y z
N MET A 1 11.79 -2.23 -1.84
CA MET A 1 11.11 -0.96 -2.19
C MET A 1 11.53 -0.40 -3.54
N LEU A 2 12.83 -0.27 -3.84
CA LEU A 2 13.29 0.21 -5.16
C LEU A 2 12.70 -0.58 -6.34
N ALA A 3 12.74 -1.91 -6.31
CA ALA A 3 12.10 -2.74 -7.34
C ALA A 3 10.58 -2.48 -7.47
N ALA A 4 9.88 -2.20 -6.36
CA ALA A 4 8.45 -1.85 -6.40
C ALA A 4 8.20 -0.45 -6.97
N HIS A 5 9.17 0.47 -6.83
CA HIS A 5 9.16 1.77 -7.49
C HIS A 5 9.39 1.64 -8.99
N GLU A 6 10.36 0.83 -9.42
CA GLU A 6 10.63 0.52 -10.84
C GLU A 6 9.41 -0.10 -11.54
N LEU A 7 8.64 -0.93 -10.81
CA LEU A 7 7.38 -1.52 -11.30
C LEU A 7 6.17 -0.57 -11.20
N GLY A 8 6.35 0.67 -10.72
CA GLY A 8 5.27 1.65 -10.52
C GLY A 8 4.30 1.32 -9.38
N MET A 9 4.53 0.25 -8.63
CA MET A 9 3.66 -0.18 -7.53
C MET A 9 3.70 0.81 -6.37
N ALA A 10 4.89 1.32 -6.03
CA ALA A 10 5.08 2.24 -4.91
C ALA A 10 4.58 3.68 -5.18
N THR A 11 4.31 4.03 -6.44
CA THR A 11 3.90 5.40 -6.84
C THR A 11 2.47 5.45 -7.42
N SER A 12 1.88 4.32 -7.78
CA SER A 12 0.51 4.26 -8.30
C SER A 12 -0.57 4.63 -7.28
N GLY A 13 -0.32 4.40 -5.99
CA GLY A 13 -1.32 4.50 -4.93
C GLY A 13 -2.33 3.35 -4.88
N GLU A 14 -2.11 2.30 -5.67
CA GLU A 14 -2.90 1.05 -5.62
C GLU A 14 -2.32 0.01 -4.65
N TYR A 15 -1.11 0.25 -4.13
CA TYR A 15 -0.41 -0.65 -3.23
C TYR A 15 -0.01 0.07 -1.94
N VAL A 16 -0.02 -0.70 -0.85
CA VAL A 16 0.65 -0.37 0.41
C VAL A 16 1.58 -1.50 0.76
N PHE A 17 2.78 -1.16 1.20
CA PHE A 17 3.76 -2.10 1.70
C PHE A 17 3.79 -1.98 3.21
N ILE A 18 3.77 -3.12 3.91
CA ILE A 18 3.89 -3.15 5.37
C ILE A 18 5.10 -4.03 5.68
N ASN A 19 6.12 -3.46 6.32
CA ASN A 19 7.22 -4.24 6.88
C ASN A 19 7.14 -4.26 8.40
N ILE A 20 7.69 -5.31 8.99
CA ILE A 20 7.74 -5.51 10.44
C ILE A 20 9.21 -5.41 10.85
N ASP A 21 9.55 -4.39 11.62
CA ASP A 21 10.89 -4.17 12.18
C ASP A 21 10.84 -4.23 13.71
N VAL A 22 10.80 -5.46 14.21
CA VAL A 22 10.77 -5.77 15.64
C VAL A 22 12.16 -5.98 16.24
N SER A 23 13.17 -6.30 15.41
CA SER A 23 14.47 -6.81 15.88
C SER A 23 15.52 -5.73 16.08
N THR A 24 15.49 -4.67 15.26
CA THR A 24 16.41 -3.55 15.42
C THR A 24 15.81 -2.49 16.33
N GLY A 25 14.47 -2.40 16.34
CA GLY A 25 13.76 -1.29 16.95
C GLY A 25 14.23 0.05 16.39
N SER A 26 14.87 0.08 15.22
CA SER A 26 15.45 1.28 14.63
C SER A 26 14.31 2.16 14.16
N HIS A 27 13.91 3.10 15.01
CA HIS A 27 13.09 4.25 14.63
C HIS A 27 13.96 5.25 13.87
N ALA A 28 14.71 4.76 12.87
CA ALA A 28 15.49 5.61 12.00
C ALA A 28 14.52 6.62 11.38
N GLU A 29 14.80 7.90 11.56
CA GLU A 29 13.94 8.96 11.00
C GLU A 29 13.91 8.89 9.47
N LYS A 30 15.00 8.39 8.86
CA LYS A 30 15.17 8.28 7.40
C LYS A 30 15.61 6.87 6.99
N PRO A 31 14.74 5.84 7.11
CA PRO A 31 15.14 4.44 6.92
C PRO A 31 15.52 4.09 5.46
N TRP A 32 15.24 4.98 4.51
CA TRP A 32 15.64 4.83 3.10
C TRP A 32 17.07 5.30 2.82
N VAL A 33 17.71 6.04 3.73
CA VAL A 33 19.06 6.57 3.50
C VAL A 33 20.11 5.48 3.74
N ARG A 34 21.09 5.38 2.84
CA ARG A 34 22.27 4.53 2.99
C ARG A 34 23.53 5.39 2.98
N ALA A 35 24.31 5.33 4.06
CA ALA A 35 25.48 6.20 4.28
C ALA A 35 26.69 5.85 3.38
N ASN A 36 26.80 4.60 2.93
CA ASN A 36 27.93 4.10 2.13
C ASN A 36 27.68 4.13 0.62
N GLU A 37 26.51 4.59 0.17
CA GLU A 37 26.13 4.55 -1.25
C GLU A 37 26.23 5.95 -1.86
N THR A 38 27.03 6.07 -2.90
CA THR A 38 27.31 7.27 -3.70
C THR A 38 26.09 7.83 -4.46
N ASN A 39 24.91 7.24 -4.27
CA ASN A 39 23.73 7.47 -5.11
C ASN A 39 22.68 8.31 -4.36
N GLN A 40 22.90 9.63 -4.29
CA GLN A 40 21.84 10.56 -3.87
C GLN A 40 20.54 10.32 -4.65
N GLU A 41 20.65 10.03 -5.95
CA GLU A 41 19.50 9.71 -6.80
C GLU A 41 18.73 8.46 -6.34
N GLU A 42 19.43 7.42 -5.89
CA GLU A 42 18.82 6.19 -5.41
C GLU A 42 18.16 6.41 -4.04
N ASN A 43 18.76 7.22 -3.17
CA ASN A 43 18.13 7.65 -1.92
C ASN A 43 16.83 8.45 -2.18
N GLU A 44 16.78 9.30 -3.21
CA GLU A 44 15.54 10.01 -3.59
C GLU A 44 14.49 9.04 -4.16
N LYS A 45 14.87 8.11 -5.03
CA LYS A 45 13.96 7.05 -5.52
C LYS A 45 13.42 6.18 -4.38
N ALA A 46 14.30 5.82 -3.45
CA ALA A 46 13.93 5.06 -2.26
C ALA A 46 12.96 5.88 -1.39
N LYS A 47 13.24 7.15 -1.14
CA LYS A 47 12.35 8.05 -0.41
C LYS A 47 10.96 8.10 -1.04
N GLU A 48 10.88 8.28 -2.35
CA GLU A 48 9.61 8.27 -3.07
C GLU A 48 8.87 6.95 -2.90
N ALA A 49 9.58 5.82 -3.04
CA ALA A 49 9.03 4.49 -2.83
C ALA A 49 8.51 4.28 -1.39
N TYR A 50 9.22 4.82 -0.40
CA TYR A 50 8.90 4.68 1.02
C TYR A 50 7.63 5.43 1.43
N ARG A 51 7.13 6.36 0.61
CA ARG A 51 5.80 6.96 0.82
C ARG A 51 4.66 5.92 0.76
N ALA A 52 4.87 4.79 0.09
CA ALA A 52 3.92 3.66 0.08
C ALA A 52 4.22 2.60 1.16
N LEU A 53 5.29 2.77 1.93
CA LEU A 53 5.68 1.86 3.01
C LEU A 53 5.08 2.33 4.34
N LYS A 54 4.68 1.38 5.17
CA LYS A 54 4.35 1.56 6.58
C LYS A 54 5.17 0.55 7.39
N THR A 55 5.79 0.99 8.48
CA THR A 55 6.63 0.11 9.30
C THR A 55 5.94 -0.16 10.64
N ILE A 56 5.74 -1.44 10.97
CA ILE A 56 5.33 -1.85 12.31
C ILE A 56 6.59 -2.13 13.13
N SER A 57 6.74 -1.46 14.27
CA SER A 57 7.88 -1.67 15.19
C SER A 57 7.41 -1.73 16.63
N LEU A 58 8.29 -2.17 17.53
CA LEU A 58 8.07 -2.04 18.97
C LEU A 58 8.05 -0.56 19.33
N ARG A 59 7.04 -0.17 20.13
CA ARG A 59 6.85 1.23 20.51
C ARG A 59 7.97 1.73 21.39
N ARG A 60 8.54 2.87 21.01
CA ARG A 60 9.49 3.61 21.84
C ARG A 60 8.72 4.61 22.69
N SER A 61 9.16 4.77 23.93
CA SER A 61 8.54 5.72 24.86
C SER A 61 8.97 7.15 24.55
N ASP A 62 8.01 8.07 24.43
CA ASP A 62 8.29 9.50 24.24
C ASP A 62 8.72 10.21 25.52
N LEU A 63 8.76 9.49 26.65
CA LEU A 63 9.14 10.03 27.95
C LEU A 63 10.58 10.57 27.91
N GLU A 64 10.77 11.75 28.52
CA GLU A 64 12.08 12.38 28.63
C GLU A 64 13.08 11.48 29.39
N GLU A 65 12.60 10.72 30.37
CA GLU A 65 13.42 9.75 31.10
C GLU A 65 13.96 8.64 30.19
N TYR A 66 13.14 8.14 29.25
CA TYR A 66 13.55 7.13 28.28
C TYR A 66 14.62 7.68 27.34
N LYS A 67 14.43 8.89 26.79
CA LYS A 67 15.44 9.56 25.94
C LYS A 67 16.78 9.73 26.66
N ASN A 68 16.72 10.12 27.93
CA ASN A 68 17.92 10.23 28.76
C ASN A 68 18.56 8.86 29.03
N PHE A 69 17.76 7.80 29.20
CA PHE A 69 18.26 6.43 29.27
C PHE A 69 18.99 6.01 27.99
N GLU A 70 18.40 6.23 26.80
CA GLU A 70 19.04 5.91 25.52
C GLU A 70 20.40 6.62 25.39
N LYS A 71 20.47 7.90 25.75
CA LYS A 71 21.71 8.67 25.76
C LYS A 71 22.76 8.06 26.69
N ARG A 72 22.37 7.68 27.92
CA ARG A 72 23.29 7.05 28.89
C ARG A 72 23.78 5.67 28.41
N VAL A 73 22.92 4.89 27.77
CA VAL A 73 23.28 3.59 27.19
C VAL A 73 24.29 3.78 26.06
N LYS A 74 24.04 4.72 25.14
CA LYS A 74 24.97 5.04 24.05
C LYS A 74 26.34 5.48 24.55
N ILE A 75 26.38 6.42 25.52
CA ILE A 75 27.65 6.86 26.14
C ILE A 75 28.38 5.67 26.76
N ARG A 76 27.68 4.82 27.53
CA ARG A 76 28.30 3.66 28.18
C ARG A 76 28.77 2.61 27.17
N ALA A 77 28.05 2.40 26.07
CA ALA A 77 28.46 1.50 25.00
C ALA A 77 29.82 1.93 24.41
N GLU A 78 30.03 3.22 24.21
CA GLU A 78 31.30 3.74 23.71
C GLU A 78 32.40 3.73 24.77
N GLU A 79 32.16 4.36 25.93
CA GLU A 79 33.21 4.55 26.95
C GLU A 79 33.69 3.25 27.60
N LYS A 80 32.81 2.26 27.77
CA LYS A 80 33.13 1.03 28.51
C LYS A 80 33.40 -0.17 27.59
N TYR A 81 32.76 -0.21 26.43
CA TYR A 81 32.80 -1.38 25.55
C TYR A 81 33.46 -1.10 24.21
N ASP A 82 33.94 0.12 23.95
CA ASP A 82 34.54 0.53 22.68
C ASP A 82 33.67 0.11 21.48
N TYR A 83 32.34 0.23 21.60
CA TYR A 83 31.40 -0.39 20.67
C TYR A 83 31.67 -0.03 19.21
N SER A 84 31.84 1.26 18.91
CA SER A 84 32.08 1.72 17.53
C SER A 84 33.41 1.21 16.98
N ARG A 85 34.45 1.12 17.81
CA ARG A 85 35.77 0.62 17.41
C ARG A 85 35.75 -0.88 17.10
N ILE A 86 35.00 -1.66 17.87
CA ILE A 86 34.93 -3.12 17.73
C ILE A 86 34.01 -3.51 16.57
N THR A 87 32.85 -2.86 16.46
CA THR A 87 31.82 -3.23 15.48
C THR A 87 31.97 -2.51 14.14
N GLY A 88 32.73 -1.41 14.11
CA GLY A 88 32.85 -0.53 12.95
C GLY A 88 31.55 0.23 12.62
N LYS A 89 30.61 0.33 13.57
CA LYS A 89 29.30 0.96 13.41
C LYS A 89 28.97 1.85 14.59
N GLU A 90 28.26 2.94 14.34
CA GLU A 90 27.71 3.76 15.42
C GLU A 90 26.70 2.96 16.25
N TYR A 91 26.68 3.19 17.57
CA TYR A 91 25.71 2.55 18.44
C TYR A 91 24.29 3.06 18.17
N GLU A 92 23.40 2.13 17.81
CA GLU A 92 21.97 2.33 17.74
C GLU A 92 21.28 1.59 18.89
N MET A 93 20.32 2.26 19.52
CA MET A 93 19.55 1.68 20.61
C MET A 93 18.60 0.59 20.07
N ASN A 94 18.61 -0.57 20.74
CA ASN A 94 17.73 -1.70 20.48
C ASN A 94 16.75 -1.90 21.64
N ASN A 95 15.46 -2.04 21.35
CA ASN A 95 14.38 -2.26 22.34
C ASN A 95 14.62 -3.45 23.29
N PHE A 96 15.46 -4.42 22.96
CA PHE A 96 15.84 -5.46 23.93
C PHE A 96 16.58 -4.91 25.15
N ILE A 97 17.38 -3.84 25.00
CA ILE A 97 18.16 -3.26 26.10
C ILE A 97 17.24 -2.63 27.15
N SER A 98 16.20 -1.93 26.72
CA SER A 98 15.20 -1.38 27.63
C SER A 98 14.32 -2.47 28.24
N ALA A 99 13.99 -3.52 27.49
CA ALA A 99 13.29 -4.68 28.05
C ALA A 99 14.10 -5.38 29.16
N PHE A 100 15.43 -5.53 29.01
CA PHE A 100 16.29 -6.07 30.06
C PHE A 100 16.36 -5.15 31.28
N TYR A 101 16.39 -3.84 31.08
CA TYR A 101 16.33 -2.89 32.19
C TYR A 101 15.04 -3.10 33.01
N ASP A 102 13.89 -3.15 32.34
CA ASP A 102 12.59 -3.37 32.97
C ASP A 102 12.51 -4.73 33.66
N ALA A 103 13.11 -5.77 33.06
CA ALA A 103 13.13 -7.12 33.64
C ALA A 103 13.89 -7.17 34.98
N VAL A 104 15.04 -6.50 35.07
CA VAL A 104 15.80 -6.41 36.33
C VAL A 104 15.03 -5.61 37.37
N LEU A 105 14.35 -4.53 36.97
CA LEU A 105 13.51 -3.75 37.86
C LEU A 105 12.32 -4.58 38.41
N LEU A 106 11.61 -5.29 37.54
CA LEU A 106 10.53 -6.21 37.93
C LEU A 106 11.03 -7.28 38.90
N TYR A 107 12.18 -7.89 38.61
CA TYR A 107 12.81 -8.86 39.50
C TYR A 107 13.11 -8.25 40.88
N ALA A 108 13.68 -7.04 40.94
CA ALA A 108 13.99 -6.36 42.19
C ALA A 108 12.72 -6.06 43.01
N ILE A 109 11.64 -5.64 42.36
CA ILE A 109 10.33 -5.41 42.99
C ILE A 109 9.81 -6.73 43.59
N ALA A 110 9.75 -7.79 42.79
CA ALA A 110 9.22 -9.09 43.22
C ALA A 110 10.09 -9.74 44.32
N LEU A 111 11.41 -9.60 44.24
CA LEU A 111 12.33 -10.09 45.26
C LEU A 111 12.15 -9.34 46.59
N ASN A 112 12.03 -8.01 46.54
CA ASN A 112 11.81 -7.20 47.73
C ASN A 112 10.49 -7.58 48.43
N GLU A 113 9.41 -7.75 47.67
CA GLU A 113 8.12 -8.23 48.18
C GLU A 113 8.19 -9.66 48.73
N THR A 114 9.05 -10.51 48.16
CA THR A 114 9.29 -11.88 48.66
C THR A 114 9.96 -11.85 50.03
N ILE A 115 11.00 -11.03 50.18
CA ILE A 115 11.73 -10.86 51.44
C ILE A 115 10.84 -10.22 52.51
N ALA A 116 10.07 -9.18 52.15
CA ALA A 116 9.16 -8.51 53.06
C ALA A 116 8.06 -9.44 53.61
N ALA A 117 7.67 -10.46 52.83
CA ALA A 117 6.74 -11.50 53.24
C ALA A 117 7.38 -12.63 54.07
N GLY A 118 8.68 -12.54 54.40
CA GLY A 118 9.40 -13.56 55.17
C GLY A 118 9.64 -14.87 54.41
N MET A 119 9.53 -14.85 53.08
CA MET A 119 9.76 -16.02 52.23
C MET A 119 11.24 -16.15 51.82
N ASP A 120 11.63 -17.36 51.41
CA ASP A 120 13.00 -17.62 50.94
C ASP A 120 13.29 -16.88 49.61
N PRO A 121 14.26 -15.95 49.56
CA PRO A 121 14.65 -15.24 48.34
C PRO A 121 15.35 -16.12 47.29
N ARG A 122 15.62 -17.39 47.59
CA ARG A 122 16.17 -18.37 46.64
C ARG A 122 15.08 -19.21 45.98
N ASN A 123 13.83 -19.12 46.44
CA ASN A 123 12.71 -19.79 45.83
C ASN A 123 12.21 -18.99 44.61
N GLY A 124 12.64 -19.42 43.43
CA GLY A 124 12.27 -18.77 42.17
C GLY A 124 10.76 -18.69 41.94
N HIS A 125 9.99 -19.71 42.36
CA HIS A 125 8.53 -19.72 42.19
C HIS A 125 7.83 -18.63 43.02
N ASN A 126 8.31 -18.38 44.24
CA ASN A 126 7.77 -17.31 45.09
C ASN A 126 8.04 -15.93 44.49
N ILE A 127 9.18 -15.77 43.81
CA ILE A 127 9.53 -14.52 43.13
C ILE A 127 8.71 -14.37 41.84
N THR A 128 8.71 -15.37 40.95
CA THR A 128 8.01 -15.26 39.66
C THR A 128 6.50 -15.16 39.82
N SER A 129 5.88 -15.81 40.80
CA SER A 129 4.45 -15.63 41.11
C SER A 129 4.10 -14.18 41.49
N LYS A 130 5.06 -13.41 42.02
CA LYS A 130 4.90 -11.96 42.27
C LYS A 130 5.24 -11.10 41.07
N MET A 131 5.80 -11.65 40.00
CA MET A 131 6.10 -10.92 38.76
C MET A 131 4.92 -10.93 37.78
N TRP A 132 4.07 -11.96 37.82
CA TRP A 132 3.00 -12.17 36.82
C TRP A 132 1.71 -11.42 37.20
N GLY A 133 0.89 -11.12 36.19
CA GLY A 133 -0.44 -10.51 36.38
C GLY A 133 -0.41 -9.11 37.01
N ARG A 134 0.61 -8.31 36.71
CA ARG A 134 0.80 -6.98 37.32
C ARG A 134 1.30 -5.95 36.33
N THR A 135 1.16 -4.69 36.73
CA THR A 135 1.72 -3.53 36.04
C THR A 135 2.70 -2.80 36.97
N PHE A 136 3.79 -2.28 36.41
CA PHE A 136 4.76 -1.46 37.13
C PHE A 136 5.34 -0.37 36.23
N ASP A 137 5.84 0.69 36.84
CA ASP A 137 6.54 1.77 36.14
C ASP A 137 7.98 1.34 35.82
N GLY A 138 8.26 1.12 34.54
CA GLY A 138 9.58 0.83 33.99
C GLY A 138 10.17 2.02 33.22
N ILE A 139 11.36 1.83 32.64
CA ILE A 139 12.00 2.88 31.83
C ILE A 139 11.24 3.13 30.54
N THR A 140 10.53 2.11 30.04
CA THR A 140 9.67 2.20 28.85
C THR A 140 8.27 2.75 29.16
N GLY A 141 8.02 3.20 30.38
CA GLY A 141 6.70 3.63 30.87
C GLY A 141 5.99 2.49 31.62
N ASN A 142 4.66 2.43 31.52
CA ASN A 142 3.88 1.39 32.19
C ASN A 142 4.11 0.02 31.52
N VAL A 143 4.72 -0.91 32.25
CA VAL A 143 4.98 -2.28 31.80
C VAL A 143 3.99 -3.22 32.46
N SER A 144 3.21 -3.94 31.64
CA SER A 144 2.24 -4.92 32.13
C SER A 144 2.65 -6.34 31.76
N ILE A 145 2.64 -7.23 32.74
CA ILE A 145 2.89 -8.67 32.61
C ILE A 145 1.56 -9.38 32.80
N ASP A 146 1.18 -10.22 31.84
CA ASP A 146 -0.05 -10.98 31.89
C ASP A 146 0.01 -12.12 32.91
N ALA A 147 -1.11 -12.85 33.04
CA ALA A 147 -1.22 -13.96 33.99
C ALA A 147 -0.35 -15.18 33.61
N ASN A 148 0.15 -15.26 32.38
CA ASN A 148 1.05 -16.30 31.91
C ASN A 148 2.54 -15.91 32.07
N GLY A 149 2.82 -14.69 32.55
CA GLY A 149 4.17 -14.19 32.71
C GLY A 149 4.75 -13.52 31.48
N ASP A 150 3.92 -13.26 30.46
CA ASP A 150 4.32 -12.63 29.22
C ASP A 150 4.05 -11.12 29.26
N ARG A 151 4.93 -10.32 28.66
CA ARG A 151 4.77 -8.86 28.61
C ARG A 151 3.75 -8.48 27.53
N TYR A 152 2.76 -7.68 27.90
CA TYR A 152 1.95 -6.94 26.92
C TYR A 152 2.84 -5.96 26.17
N SER A 153 2.94 -6.16 24.86
CA SER A 153 3.80 -5.35 23.99
C SER A 153 2.99 -4.29 23.25
N ASP A 154 3.50 -3.06 23.28
CA ASP A 154 2.95 -1.97 22.50
C ASP A 154 3.72 -1.85 21.18
N TYR A 155 3.00 -1.60 20.09
CA TYR A 155 3.56 -1.50 18.74
C TYR A 155 3.24 -0.15 18.12
N SER A 156 4.21 0.46 17.46
CA SER A 156 4.02 1.67 16.67
C SER A 156 3.82 1.31 15.20
N LEU A 157 2.97 2.07 14.53
CA LEU A 157 2.88 2.12 13.08
C LEU A 157 3.52 3.43 12.63
N LEU A 158 4.66 3.31 11.94
CA LEU A 158 5.42 4.43 11.41
C LEU A 158 5.08 4.67 9.95
N ASP A 159 5.02 5.94 9.58
CA ASP A 159 4.73 6.41 8.24
C ASP A 159 5.63 7.59 7.87
N LEU A 160 5.98 7.73 6.59
CA LEU A 160 6.68 8.90 6.08
C LEU A 160 5.73 10.10 6.05
N ASP A 161 6.00 11.10 6.88
CA ASP A 161 5.37 12.41 6.78
C ASP A 161 6.15 13.28 5.77
N PRO A 162 5.55 13.65 4.63
CA PRO A 162 6.22 14.45 3.60
C PRO A 162 6.53 15.89 4.02
N ALA A 163 5.84 16.43 5.03
CA ALA A 163 6.04 17.80 5.49
C ALA A 163 7.30 17.92 6.36
N VAL A 164 7.57 16.92 7.20
CA VAL A 164 8.78 16.87 8.06
C VAL A 164 9.92 16.06 7.45
N ASP A 165 9.68 15.32 6.37
CA ASP A 165 10.65 14.47 5.68
C ASP A 165 11.25 13.37 6.56
N LYS A 166 10.40 12.73 7.38
CA LYS A 166 10.79 11.69 8.35
C LYS A 166 9.71 10.62 8.53
N PHE A 167 10.11 9.43 8.94
CA PHE A 167 9.18 8.43 9.49
C PHE A 167 8.76 8.87 10.90
N VAL A 168 7.46 8.94 11.13
CA VAL A 168 6.84 9.35 12.40
C VAL A 168 5.78 8.34 12.83
N GLU A 169 5.50 8.26 14.13
CA GLU A 169 4.41 7.43 14.66
C GLU A 169 3.06 8.04 14.27
N VAL A 170 2.28 7.33 13.45
CA VAL A 170 0.93 7.75 13.04
C VAL A 170 -0.17 7.08 13.83
N ALA A 171 0.11 5.89 14.36
CA ALA A 171 -0.75 5.18 15.29
C ALA A 171 0.09 4.23 16.15
N TYR A 172 -0.46 3.81 17.27
CA TYR A 172 0.12 2.74 18.06
C TYR A 172 -0.97 1.80 18.60
N TYR A 173 -0.62 0.53 18.71
CA TYR A 173 -1.43 -0.48 19.37
C TYR A 173 -0.94 -0.65 20.81
N SER A 174 -1.85 -0.52 21.78
CA SER A 174 -1.57 -0.79 23.19
C SER A 174 -1.96 -2.22 23.53
N GLY A 175 -0.98 -3.04 23.87
CA GLY A 175 -1.18 -4.46 24.16
C GLY A 175 -2.03 -4.70 25.41
N ALA A 176 -1.84 -3.88 26.45
CA ALA A 176 -2.55 -4.03 27.71
C ALA A 176 -4.04 -3.66 27.61
N SER A 177 -4.39 -2.68 26.77
CA SER A 177 -5.78 -2.25 26.56
C SER A 177 -6.44 -2.91 25.35
N ASN A 178 -5.67 -3.59 24.49
CA ASN A 178 -6.14 -4.16 23.22
C ASN A 178 -6.79 -3.10 22.31
N GLU A 179 -6.17 -1.92 22.22
CA GLU A 179 -6.69 -0.77 21.48
C GLU A 179 -5.65 -0.23 20.48
N LEU A 180 -6.10 0.05 19.25
CA LEU A 180 -5.35 0.86 18.29
C LEU A 180 -5.69 2.33 18.47
N LYS A 181 -4.68 3.14 18.80
CA LYS A 181 -4.80 4.58 19.05
C LYS A 181 -4.14 5.33 17.92
N LYS A 182 -4.91 6.19 17.25
CA LYS A 182 -4.41 7.08 16.20
C LYS A 182 -3.71 8.27 16.83
N VAL A 183 -2.51 8.59 16.34
CA VAL A 183 -1.70 9.74 16.78
C VAL A 183 -1.84 10.89 15.80
N THR A 184 -1.65 10.62 14.51
CA THR A 184 -1.82 11.60 13.43
C THR A 184 -2.40 10.91 12.18
N ASP A 185 -2.58 11.67 11.10
CA ASP A 185 -3.14 11.17 9.85
C ASP A 185 -2.18 10.22 9.10
N PHE A 186 -2.77 9.24 8.42
CA PHE A 186 -2.05 8.32 7.55
C PHE A 186 -1.83 8.96 6.18
N HIS A 187 -0.61 8.83 5.66
CA HIS A 187 -0.25 9.34 4.36
C HIS A 187 -0.44 8.27 3.29
N TRP A 188 -1.32 8.56 2.33
CA TRP A 188 -1.61 7.68 1.20
C TRP A 188 -1.26 8.38 -0.11
N ILE A 189 -0.57 7.69 -1.00
CA ILE A 189 -0.21 8.23 -2.33
C ILE A 189 -1.45 8.68 -3.10
N GLY A 190 -2.49 7.84 -3.15
CA GLY A 190 -3.76 8.14 -3.81
C GLY A 190 -4.75 8.94 -2.96
N GLY A 191 -4.31 9.53 -1.84
CA GLY A 191 -5.16 10.29 -0.90
C GLY A 191 -6.11 9.45 -0.04
N LYS A 192 -6.18 8.13 -0.26
CA LYS A 192 -6.98 7.18 0.51
C LYS A 192 -6.29 5.81 0.57
N PRO A 193 -6.61 4.96 1.56
CA PRO A 193 -6.08 3.60 1.60
C PRO A 193 -6.45 2.83 0.32
N PRO A 194 -5.51 2.06 -0.26
CA PRO A 194 -5.79 1.22 -1.41
C PRO A 194 -6.77 0.11 -1.04
N ARG A 195 -7.38 -0.51 -2.06
CA ARG A 195 -8.21 -1.70 -1.85
C ARG A 195 -7.33 -2.89 -1.52
N ASP A 196 -7.84 -3.80 -0.71
CA ASP A 196 -7.21 -5.08 -0.39
C ASP A 196 -7.12 -6.02 -1.60
N SER A 197 -7.90 -5.75 -2.65
CA SER A 197 -7.97 -6.55 -3.86
C SER A 197 -8.27 -5.69 -5.09
N PRO A 198 -7.69 -6.02 -6.27
CA PRO A 198 -8.01 -5.35 -7.52
C PRO A 198 -9.48 -5.49 -7.89
N ILE A 199 -10.02 -4.50 -8.61
CA ILE A 199 -11.44 -4.47 -9.02
C ILE A 199 -11.84 -5.74 -9.78
N CYS A 200 -10.96 -6.23 -10.65
CA CYS A 200 -11.17 -7.43 -11.45
C CYS A 200 -10.68 -8.73 -10.80
N GLY A 201 -10.26 -8.69 -9.53
CA GLY A 201 -9.54 -9.80 -8.91
C GLY A 201 -8.11 -9.94 -9.43
N TYR A 202 -7.26 -10.65 -8.70
CA TYR A 202 -5.85 -10.85 -9.07
C TYR A 202 -5.66 -11.66 -10.36
N ASP A 203 -6.65 -12.49 -10.72
CA ASP A 203 -6.66 -13.37 -11.88
C ASP A 203 -7.59 -12.90 -13.01
N ASN A 204 -8.11 -11.67 -12.92
CA ASN A 204 -9.14 -11.13 -13.80
C ASN A 204 -10.48 -11.90 -13.81
N SER A 205 -10.74 -12.78 -12.83
CA SER A 205 -11.97 -13.58 -12.77
C SER A 205 -13.24 -12.74 -12.60
N LYS A 206 -13.14 -11.56 -11.96
CA LYS A 206 -14.27 -10.65 -11.70
C LYS A 206 -14.48 -9.63 -12.83
N CYS A 207 -13.56 -9.55 -13.78
CA CYS A 207 -13.72 -8.69 -14.94
C CYS A 207 -14.84 -9.24 -15.84
N PRO A 208 -15.65 -8.38 -16.48
CA PRO A 208 -16.60 -8.83 -17.49
C PRO A 208 -15.87 -9.63 -18.55
N LYS A 209 -16.26 -10.90 -18.74
CA LYS A 209 -15.75 -11.68 -19.88
C LYS A 209 -16.18 -10.94 -21.14
N GLY A 210 -15.24 -10.71 -22.05
CA GLY A 210 -15.52 -10.07 -23.34
C GLY A 210 -16.69 -10.76 -24.05
N TYR A 211 -17.32 -10.06 -24.99
CA TYR A 211 -18.45 -10.63 -25.69
C TYR A 211 -18.04 -11.93 -26.42
N PRO A 212 -18.89 -12.95 -26.42
CA PRO A 212 -18.60 -14.18 -27.15
C PRO A 212 -18.45 -13.89 -28.66
N LEU A 213 -17.66 -14.69 -29.36
CA LEU A 213 -17.28 -14.49 -30.78
C LEU A 213 -18.49 -14.19 -31.68
N HIS A 214 -19.65 -14.81 -31.41
CA HIS A 214 -20.86 -14.60 -32.19
C HIS A 214 -21.37 -13.15 -32.14
N VAL A 215 -21.13 -12.39 -31.06
CA VAL A 215 -21.51 -10.98 -30.98
C VAL A 215 -20.68 -10.14 -31.95
N TYR A 216 -19.37 -10.41 -32.06
CA TYR A 216 -18.51 -9.75 -33.05
C TYR A 216 -18.90 -10.12 -34.49
N LEU A 217 -19.24 -11.40 -34.73
CA LEU A 217 -19.72 -11.86 -36.05
C LEU A 217 -21.04 -11.21 -36.45
N LEU A 218 -21.99 -11.10 -35.51
CA LEU A 218 -23.27 -10.42 -35.73
C LEU A 218 -23.06 -8.95 -36.05
N ALA A 219 -22.21 -8.24 -35.29
CA ALA A 219 -21.89 -6.84 -35.55
C ALA A 219 -21.23 -6.63 -36.92
N ALA A 220 -20.27 -7.49 -37.29
CA ALA A 220 -19.62 -7.45 -38.60
C ALA A 220 -20.61 -7.72 -39.74
N SER A 221 -21.49 -8.71 -39.58
CA SER A 221 -22.53 -9.03 -40.58
C SER A 221 -23.53 -7.89 -40.76
N ALA A 222 -23.96 -7.26 -39.67
CA ALA A 222 -24.84 -6.09 -39.72
C ALA A 222 -24.16 -4.90 -40.41
N GLY A 223 -22.87 -4.67 -40.13
CA GLY A 223 -22.07 -3.66 -40.82
C GLY A 223 -21.91 -3.92 -42.31
N LEU A 224 -21.70 -5.18 -42.71
CA LEU A 224 -21.61 -5.57 -44.12
C LEU A 224 -22.94 -5.37 -44.84
N ILE A 225 -24.07 -5.75 -44.23
CA ILE A 225 -25.40 -5.53 -44.79
C ILE A 225 -25.68 -4.03 -44.94
N LEU A 226 -25.33 -3.21 -43.95
CA LEU A 226 -25.44 -1.75 -44.05
C LEU A 226 -24.61 -1.19 -45.21
N LEU A 227 -23.36 -1.66 -45.38
CA LEU A 227 -22.53 -1.27 -46.51
C LEU A 227 -23.13 -1.67 -47.85
N LEU A 228 -23.60 -2.91 -47.97
CA LEU A 228 -24.21 -3.41 -49.20
C LEU A 228 -25.52 -2.68 -49.55
N THR A 229 -26.35 -2.38 -48.55
CA THR A 229 -27.58 -1.60 -48.75
C THR A 229 -27.27 -0.17 -49.18
N LEU A 230 -26.26 0.49 -48.59
CA LEU A 230 -25.81 1.81 -48.99
C LEU A 230 -25.24 1.83 -50.42
N LEU A 231 -24.43 0.83 -50.77
CA LEU A 231 -23.90 0.67 -52.12
C LEU A 231 -25.03 0.40 -53.12
N PHE A 232 -25.97 -0.47 -52.79
CA PHE A 232 -27.14 -0.73 -53.63
C PHE A 232 -27.93 0.55 -53.86
N VAL A 233 -28.28 1.31 -52.81
CA VAL A 233 -28.99 2.59 -52.93
C VAL A 233 -28.19 3.59 -53.78
N PHE A 234 -26.86 3.66 -53.62
CA PHE A 234 -26.00 4.53 -54.41
C PHE A 234 -26.02 4.16 -55.90
N PHE A 235 -25.83 2.87 -56.23
CA PHE A 235 -25.88 2.39 -57.61
C PHE A 235 -27.28 2.50 -58.22
N TRP A 236 -28.34 2.27 -57.44
CA TRP A 236 -29.72 2.39 -57.91
C TRP A 236 -30.08 3.85 -58.21
N ARG A 237 -29.68 4.79 -57.34
CA ARG A 237 -29.81 6.23 -57.61
C ARG A 237 -29.02 6.66 -58.84
N LYS A 238 -27.80 6.14 -59.02
CA LYS A 238 -26.97 6.44 -60.20
C LYS A 238 -27.60 5.90 -61.47
N SER A 239 -28.01 4.63 -61.51
CA SER A 239 -28.68 4.04 -62.69
C SER A 239 -30.00 4.71 -63.02
N CYS A 240 -30.82 5.09 -62.02
CA CYS A 240 -32.05 5.83 -62.24
C CYS A 240 -31.80 7.24 -62.82
N SER A 241 -30.69 7.89 -62.43
CA SER A 241 -30.27 9.17 -63.03
C SER A 241 -29.76 9.01 -64.47
N THR A 242 -29.13 7.88 -64.82
CA THR A 242 -28.61 7.63 -66.18
C THR A 242 -29.72 7.21 -67.15
N SER A 243 -30.69 6.41 -66.70
CA SER A 243 -31.84 5.99 -67.53
C SER A 243 -32.82 7.14 -67.83
N ALA A 244 -32.87 8.18 -67.00
CA ALA A 244 -33.62 9.40 -67.31
C ALA A 244 -33.02 10.21 -68.47
N ALA A 245 -31.77 9.94 -68.88
CA ALA A 245 -31.08 10.67 -69.95
C ALA A 245 -31.18 10.01 -71.35
N LEU A 246 -31.73 8.79 -71.46
CA LEU A 246 -31.86 8.07 -72.72
C LEU A 246 -33.30 8.09 -73.26
N VAL A 247 -33.80 9.29 -73.55
CA VAL A 247 -34.90 9.47 -74.51
C VAL A 247 -34.28 9.45 -75.90
N LEU A 248 -34.27 8.29 -76.55
CA LEU A 248 -33.94 8.18 -77.98
C LEU A 248 -35.08 8.77 -78.79
N VAL A 249 -34.83 9.95 -79.36
CA VAL A 249 -35.67 10.54 -80.41
C VAL A 249 -35.51 9.67 -81.67
N SER A 250 -36.50 8.85 -81.98
CA SER A 250 -36.68 8.34 -83.34
C SER A 250 -37.74 9.19 -84.02
N CYS A 251 -37.31 10.00 -85.00
CA CYS A 251 -38.16 10.83 -85.82
C CYS A 251 -38.14 10.24 -87.23
N GLU A 252 -39.15 9.46 -87.57
CA GLU A 252 -39.33 8.95 -88.94
C GLU A 252 -40.28 9.87 -89.70
N ARG A 253 -39.87 10.19 -90.92
CA ARG A 253 -40.37 11.28 -91.75
C ARG A 253 -41.64 10.80 -92.46
N ASP A 254 -42.82 11.28 -92.04
CA ASP A 254 -43.88 11.77 -92.93
C ASP A 254 -45.18 12.16 -92.20
N VAL A 255 -45.60 13.41 -92.45
CA VAL A 255 -46.94 14.02 -92.42
C VAL A 255 -47.91 13.70 -91.25
N LEU A 256 -48.24 14.77 -90.51
CA LEU A 256 -49.28 14.98 -89.48
C LEU A 256 -48.95 14.60 -88.01
N HIS A 257 -48.75 15.64 -87.21
CA HIS A 257 -48.50 15.63 -85.76
C HIS A 257 -49.64 14.99 -84.94
N ARG A 258 -49.34 13.89 -84.25
CA ARG A 258 -49.91 13.53 -82.94
C ARG A 258 -48.91 12.70 -82.14
N CYS A 259 -48.30 13.29 -81.12
CA CYS A 259 -47.52 12.55 -80.12
C CYS A 259 -48.45 12.16 -78.97
N THR A 260 -48.79 10.89 -78.88
CA THR A 260 -49.39 10.29 -77.68
C THR A 260 -48.28 9.72 -76.80
N TYR A 261 -48.17 10.19 -75.57
CA TYR A 261 -47.24 9.68 -74.57
C TYR A 261 -47.78 8.36 -74.00
N PHE A 262 -47.06 7.25 -74.24
CA PHE A 262 -47.30 6.01 -73.51
C PHE A 262 -46.17 5.81 -72.50
N CYS A 263 -46.48 6.01 -71.23
CA CYS A 263 -45.59 5.66 -70.12
C CYS A 263 -45.89 4.21 -69.76
N MET A 264 -45.09 3.27 -70.27
CA MET A 264 -45.23 1.86 -69.98
C MET A 264 -44.16 1.46 -68.97
N THR A 265 -44.61 1.30 -67.72
CA THR A 265 -44.11 0.35 -66.71
C THR A 265 -42.65 0.44 -66.27
N CYS A 266 -42.43 1.00 -65.09
CA CYS A 266 -41.65 0.31 -64.05
C CYS A 266 -42.65 -0.57 -63.28
N ILE A 267 -42.65 -1.89 -63.55
CA ILE A 267 -43.27 -2.90 -62.69
C ILE A 267 -42.12 -3.78 -62.13
N TYR A 268 -42.19 -3.98 -60.82
CA TYR A 268 -41.29 -4.65 -59.87
C TYR A 268 -40.06 -3.87 -59.41
#